data_AF-A0A9Q0LXU5-F1
#
_entry.id   AF-A0A9Q0LXU5-F1
#
_cell.length_a   1.000
_cell.length_b   1.000
_cell.length_c   1.000
_cell.angle_alpha   90.00
_cell.angle_beta   90.00
_cell.angle_gamma   90.00
#
_symmetry.space_group_name_H-M   'P 1'
#
loop_
_entity.id
_entity.type
_entity.pdbx_description
1 polymer ?
#
loop_
_entity_poly.entity_id
_entity_poly.type
_entity_poly.pdbx_seq_one_letter_code
_entity_poly.pdbx_strand_id
1 'polypeptide(L)'
;MEIEKNLNNNNNNNNNNNNNQIEMENQNQIEMENQIEMENQNQIQNQIEMENQNENQNQNENQNQIEMENQNQIEIENQNENQNENQNEMENQIQNQIEMENQNENQNENQNENTNEIRIENQNEIEIEDGKENNQKNQNQNQNQKMQTEAEEQSIIDTLEEFDFDNYISKYSGNSKIQRLLILYKKSRKYKEIALKMALEEVKASKHITQYITIFNEFKLKYQETDNVWIQNVEEEYAKKQEELENALKNARLRNVQDHIGLCLVDLGDFSCKKGDFSTAYKYYLRSNTMITNRTQKLERLLKLIEVSIILKNFGITLKYGEEAERFVDSSDKISLAKIKAAIGISYIHQESYTKAAQSFLSIPEGLQEEFREIITGYDIGLYGILFGLATKNRYGILNGILNNSSFGWYLENIPEAHNLASDFYNASYSSFTMRLSQFHALSSIDIHLSNCYSKLFKLIRSKAIQQYFFPFSSISLSLMANDFLSDIGSFEKEISELIFDGSLSAKIDAFNMVLHKRQVDIRSESYEKSFEFGENYYRKTKMLLLFANLKKSNLKVKKIKKRKDQNYPSLDDFKRNRKD
;
A
#
# COMPACT_ATOMS: atom_id res chain seq x y z
N MET A 1 -28.93 -117.05 38.13
CA MET A 1 -28.05 -115.99 38.69
C MET A 1 -26.71 -115.80 37.94
N GLU A 2 -26.35 -116.62 36.94
CA GLU A 2 -25.16 -116.35 36.09
C GLU A 2 -25.46 -115.62 34.77
N ILE A 3 -26.72 -115.55 34.33
CA ILE A 3 -27.09 -114.87 33.08
C ILE A 3 -27.25 -113.35 33.28
N GLU A 4 -27.69 -112.90 34.45
CA GLU A 4 -27.88 -111.46 34.74
C GLU A 4 -26.58 -110.69 35.02
N LYS A 5 -25.50 -111.37 35.43
CA LYS A 5 -24.19 -110.70 35.62
C LYS A 5 -23.45 -110.44 34.32
N ASN A 6 -23.66 -111.24 33.28
CA ASN A 6 -23.00 -111.06 31.98
C ASN A 6 -23.66 -109.97 31.12
N LEU A 7 -24.96 -109.70 31.30
CA LEU A 7 -25.65 -108.61 30.59
C LEU A 7 -25.27 -107.22 31.12
N ASN A 8 -25.07 -107.06 32.42
CA ASN A 8 -24.69 -105.76 33.00
C ASN A 8 -23.23 -105.36 32.74
N ASN A 9 -22.31 -106.32 32.65
CA ASN A 9 -20.90 -106.00 32.32
C ASN A 9 -20.70 -105.62 30.85
N ASN A 10 -21.48 -106.20 29.92
CA ASN A 10 -21.39 -105.83 28.50
C ASN A 10 -21.98 -104.44 28.21
N ASN A 11 -23.05 -104.04 28.91
CA ASN A 11 -23.63 -102.71 28.71
C ASN A 11 -22.74 -101.58 29.26
N ASN A 12 -22.04 -101.79 30.38
CA ASN A 12 -21.13 -100.77 30.91
C ASN A 12 -19.85 -100.62 30.08
N ASN A 13 -19.31 -101.70 29.50
CA ASN A 13 -18.15 -101.61 28.61
C ASN A 13 -18.49 -100.95 27.27
N ASN A 14 -19.68 -101.18 26.71
CA ASN A 14 -20.09 -100.52 25.47
C ASN A 14 -20.34 -99.01 25.65
N ASN A 15 -20.91 -98.58 26.78
CA ASN A 15 -21.12 -97.16 27.06
C ASN A 15 -19.80 -96.41 27.31
N ASN A 16 -18.82 -97.02 27.98
CA ASN A 16 -17.52 -96.40 28.19
C ASN A 16 -16.69 -96.30 26.90
N ASN A 17 -16.77 -97.30 26.01
CA ASN A 17 -16.09 -97.22 24.72
C ASN A 17 -16.70 -96.16 23.80
N ASN A 18 -18.04 -96.04 23.76
CA ASN A 18 -18.69 -95.00 22.97
C ASN A 18 -18.38 -93.58 23.49
N ASN A 19 -18.33 -93.36 24.81
CA ASN A 19 -17.99 -92.05 25.36
C ASN A 19 -16.54 -91.66 25.07
N ASN A 20 -15.59 -92.59 25.19
CA ASN A 20 -14.19 -92.33 24.85
C ASN A 20 -13.98 -92.05 23.35
N GLN A 21 -14.80 -92.66 22.49
CA GLN A 21 -14.74 -92.44 21.05
C GLN A 21 -15.31 -91.06 20.65
N ILE A 22 -16.39 -90.63 21.31
CA ILE A 22 -16.97 -89.29 21.14
C ILE A 22 -16.03 -88.18 21.66
N GLU A 23 -15.35 -88.39 22.80
CA GLU A 23 -14.36 -87.42 23.30
C GLU A 23 -13.16 -87.27 22.37
N MET A 24 -12.70 -88.38 21.77
CA MET A 24 -11.58 -88.38 20.82
C MET A 24 -11.97 -87.70 19.49
N GLU A 25 -13.18 -87.92 18.99
CA GLU A 25 -13.70 -87.22 17.81
C GLU A 25 -13.85 -85.71 18.07
N ASN A 26 -14.36 -85.31 19.23
CA ASN A 26 -14.46 -83.89 19.60
C ASN A 26 -13.09 -83.21 19.73
N GLN A 27 -12.08 -83.89 20.30
CA GLN A 27 -10.71 -83.36 20.37
C GLN A 27 -10.09 -83.20 18.98
N ASN A 28 -10.26 -84.18 18.10
CA ASN A 28 -9.76 -84.11 16.72
C ASN A 28 -10.44 -82.97 15.94
N GLN A 29 -11.73 -82.73 16.18
CA GLN A 29 -12.48 -81.65 15.54
C GLN A 29 -12.01 -80.27 16.01
N ILE A 30 -11.73 -80.12 17.31
CA ILE A 30 -11.15 -78.88 17.88
C ILE A 30 -9.74 -78.63 17.34
N GLU A 31 -8.89 -79.66 17.21
CA GLU A 31 -7.56 -79.50 16.61
C GLU A 31 -7.63 -79.08 15.14
N MET A 32 -8.60 -79.62 14.39
CA MET A 32 -8.80 -79.26 12.99
C MET A 32 -9.30 -77.82 12.84
N GLU A 33 -10.22 -77.36 13.70
CA GLU A 33 -10.68 -75.97 13.73
C GLU A 33 -9.55 -74.99 14.08
N ASN A 34 -8.71 -75.34 15.06
CA ASN A 34 -7.55 -74.53 15.43
C ASN A 34 -6.51 -74.44 14.30
N GLN A 35 -6.30 -75.51 13.53
CA GLN A 35 -5.41 -75.48 12.36
C GLN A 35 -5.96 -74.58 11.24
N ILE A 36 -7.26 -74.65 10.97
CA ILE A 36 -7.93 -73.80 9.98
C ILE A 36 -7.85 -72.32 10.40
N GLU A 37 -8.04 -72.02 11.68
CA GLU A 37 -7.94 -70.65 12.20
C GLU A 37 -6.51 -70.10 12.07
N MET A 38 -5.50 -70.93 12.34
CA MET A 38 -4.09 -70.56 12.18
C MET A 38 -3.70 -70.33 10.72
N GLU A 39 -4.20 -71.14 9.78
CA GLU A 39 -4.00 -70.92 8.35
C GLU A 39 -4.68 -69.63 7.86
N ASN A 40 -5.90 -69.36 8.33
CA ASN A 40 -6.61 -68.12 7.99
C ASN A 40 -5.89 -66.88 8.54
N GLN A 41 -5.37 -66.93 9.76
CA GLN A 41 -4.56 -65.83 10.32
C GLN A 41 -3.28 -65.59 9.51
N ASN A 42 -2.60 -66.66 9.08
CA ASN A 42 -1.41 -66.53 8.23
C ASN A 42 -1.73 -65.94 6.85
N GLN A 43 -2.89 -66.28 6.25
CA GLN A 43 -3.31 -65.69 4.98
C GLN A 43 -3.63 -64.19 5.11
N ILE A 44 -4.30 -63.79 6.19
CA ILE A 44 -4.58 -62.37 6.48
C ILE A 44 -3.29 -61.59 6.69
N GLN A 45 -2.33 -62.16 7.44
CA GLN A 45 -1.03 -61.51 7.66
C GLN A 45 -0.25 -61.30 6.36
N ASN A 46 -0.27 -62.29 5.46
CA ASN A 46 0.36 -62.19 4.15
C ASN A 46 -0.31 -61.15 3.23
N GLN A 47 -1.64 -60.98 3.32
CA GLN A 47 -2.34 -59.92 2.59
C GLN A 47 -1.96 -58.53 3.09
N ILE A 48 -1.88 -58.34 4.42
CA ILE A 48 -1.47 -57.07 5.03
C ILE A 48 -0.02 -56.71 4.62
N GLU A 49 0.90 -57.69 4.58
CA GLU A 49 2.25 -57.45 4.11
C GLU A 49 2.32 -57.04 2.63
N MET A 50 1.51 -57.65 1.76
CA MET A 50 1.43 -57.23 0.35
C MET A 50 0.83 -55.83 0.18
N GLU A 51 -0.20 -55.47 0.96
CA GLU A 51 -0.78 -54.11 0.92
C GLU A 51 0.23 -53.07 1.39
N ASN A 52 0.97 -53.34 2.48
CA ASN A 52 2.03 -52.45 2.97
C ASN A 52 3.19 -52.29 1.97
N GLN A 53 3.55 -53.35 1.24
CA GLN A 53 4.57 -53.26 0.18
C GLN A 53 4.08 -52.41 -0.99
N ASN A 54 2.82 -52.55 -1.40
CA ASN A 54 2.23 -51.73 -2.45
C ASN A 54 2.08 -50.26 -2.03
N GLU A 55 1.70 -49.97 -0.79
CA GLU A 55 1.64 -48.58 -0.29
C GLU A 55 3.02 -47.93 -0.26
N ASN A 56 4.06 -48.65 0.16
CA ASN A 56 5.43 -48.14 0.14
C ASN A 56 5.95 -47.90 -1.29
N GLN A 57 5.60 -48.76 -2.25
CA GLN A 57 5.93 -48.53 -3.65
C GLN A 57 5.23 -47.28 -4.20
N ASN A 58 3.93 -47.11 -3.93
CA ASN A 58 3.17 -45.93 -4.34
C ASN A 58 3.70 -44.64 -3.69
N GLN A 59 4.13 -44.67 -2.43
CA GLN A 59 4.73 -43.52 -1.76
C GLN A 59 6.08 -43.13 -2.38
N ASN A 60 6.92 -44.11 -2.73
CA ASN A 60 8.19 -43.87 -3.40
C ASN A 60 8.00 -43.32 -4.83
N GLU A 61 7.03 -43.84 -5.58
CA GLU A 61 6.70 -43.31 -6.92
C GLU A 61 6.20 -41.86 -6.85
N ASN A 62 5.33 -41.54 -5.87
CA ASN A 62 4.87 -40.17 -5.65
C ASN A 62 6.01 -39.23 -5.22
N GLN A 63 6.93 -39.67 -4.36
CA GLN A 63 8.10 -38.87 -3.99
C GLN A 63 9.02 -38.59 -5.20
N ASN A 64 9.30 -39.61 -6.01
CA ASN A 64 10.10 -39.44 -7.22
C ASN A 64 9.43 -38.50 -8.23
N GLN A 65 8.10 -38.53 -8.32
CA GLN A 65 7.34 -37.64 -9.21
C GLN A 65 7.38 -36.18 -8.71
N ILE A 66 7.26 -35.96 -7.40
CA ILE A 66 7.41 -34.64 -6.77
C ILE A 66 8.84 -34.09 -6.96
N GLU A 67 9.88 -34.92 -6.81
CA GLU A 67 11.27 -34.50 -7.07
C GLU A 67 11.49 -34.11 -8.54
N MET A 68 10.93 -34.87 -9.48
CA MET A 68 10.99 -34.52 -10.91
C MET A 68 10.26 -33.22 -11.23
N GLU A 69 9.08 -32.99 -10.63
CA GLU A 69 8.32 -31.74 -10.81
C GLU A 69 9.08 -30.55 -10.24
N ASN A 70 9.69 -30.68 -9.05
CA ASN A 70 10.50 -29.63 -8.45
C ASN A 70 11.76 -29.32 -9.28
N GLN A 71 12.44 -30.34 -9.81
CA GLN A 71 13.60 -30.13 -10.69
C GLN A 71 13.20 -29.41 -11.99
N ASN A 72 12.10 -29.82 -12.62
CA ASN A 72 11.57 -29.17 -13.81
C ASN A 72 11.15 -27.71 -13.52
N GLN A 73 10.58 -27.44 -12.35
CA GLN A 73 10.14 -26.10 -11.96
C GLN A 73 11.33 -25.16 -11.71
N ILE A 74 12.40 -25.64 -11.07
CA ILE A 74 13.66 -24.91 -10.91
C ILE A 74 14.30 -24.63 -12.28
N GLU A 75 14.27 -25.60 -13.20
CA GLU A 75 14.82 -25.41 -14.54
C GLU A 75 14.02 -24.38 -15.36
N ILE A 76 12.69 -24.35 -15.21
CA ILE A 76 11.81 -23.34 -15.81
C ILE A 76 12.05 -21.95 -15.19
N GLU A 77 12.21 -21.85 -13.87
CA GLU A 77 12.53 -20.59 -13.19
C GLU A 77 13.88 -20.03 -13.64
N ASN A 78 14.91 -20.87 -13.72
CA ASN A 78 16.23 -20.46 -14.23
C ASN A 78 16.18 -20.03 -15.70
N GLN A 79 15.37 -20.69 -16.54
CA GLN A 79 15.18 -20.27 -17.94
C GLN A 79 14.42 -18.94 -18.05
N ASN A 80 13.46 -18.69 -17.17
CA ASN A 80 12.71 -17.42 -17.13
C ASN A 80 13.57 -16.27 -16.59
N GLU A 81 14.39 -16.49 -15.56
CA GLU A 81 15.34 -15.50 -15.06
C GLU A 81 16.36 -15.10 -16.14
N ASN A 82 16.94 -16.08 -16.84
CA ASN A 82 17.83 -15.80 -17.97
C ASN A 82 17.12 -15.05 -19.12
N GLN A 83 15.84 -15.31 -19.39
CA GLN A 83 15.08 -14.55 -20.40
C GLN A 83 14.78 -13.13 -19.95
N ASN A 84 14.47 -12.92 -18.66
CA ASN A 84 14.24 -11.60 -18.09
C ASN A 84 15.51 -10.76 -18.03
N GLU A 85 16.67 -11.34 -17.68
CA GLU A 85 17.96 -10.64 -17.72
C GLU A 85 18.31 -10.21 -19.16
N ASN A 86 18.13 -11.10 -20.13
CA ASN A 86 18.34 -10.77 -21.55
C ASN A 86 17.35 -9.70 -22.07
N GLN A 87 16.10 -9.70 -21.60
CA GLN A 87 15.13 -8.64 -21.92
C GLN A 87 15.51 -7.30 -21.29
N ASN A 88 15.93 -7.30 -20.03
CA ASN A 88 16.37 -6.09 -19.32
C ASN A 88 17.64 -5.49 -19.96
N GLU A 89 18.60 -6.32 -20.38
CA GLU A 89 19.76 -5.85 -21.13
C GLU A 89 19.37 -5.24 -22.48
N MET A 90 18.44 -5.87 -23.19
CA MET A 90 17.95 -5.36 -24.48
C MET A 90 17.14 -4.06 -24.32
N GLU A 91 16.32 -3.95 -23.27
CA GLU A 91 15.58 -2.72 -22.93
C GLU A 91 16.53 -1.60 -22.53
N ASN A 92 17.57 -1.88 -21.74
CA ASN A 92 18.60 -0.89 -21.41
C ASN A 92 19.39 -0.43 -22.65
N GLN A 93 19.67 -1.34 -23.59
CA GLN A 93 20.31 -0.96 -24.86
C GLN A 93 19.40 -0.10 -25.73
N ILE A 94 18.10 -0.40 -25.79
CA ILE A 94 17.10 0.39 -26.52
C ILE A 94 16.92 1.77 -25.86
N GLN A 95 16.85 1.84 -24.53
CA GLN A 95 16.72 3.09 -23.79
C GLN A 95 17.93 4.01 -24.01
N ASN A 96 19.15 3.44 -23.97
CA ASN A 96 20.37 4.18 -24.27
C ASN A 96 20.42 4.66 -25.74
N GLN A 97 19.86 3.88 -26.67
CA GLN A 97 19.73 4.31 -28.08
C GLN A 97 18.72 5.44 -28.25
N ILE A 98 17.58 5.39 -27.56
CA ILE A 98 16.55 6.44 -27.57
C ILE A 98 17.09 7.72 -26.93
N GLU A 99 17.88 7.64 -25.85
CA GLU A 99 18.52 8.81 -25.25
C GLU A 99 19.58 9.43 -26.18
N MET A 100 20.35 8.64 -26.91
CA MET A 100 21.28 9.16 -27.93
C MET A 100 20.55 9.76 -29.15
N GLU A 101 19.41 9.21 -29.56
CA GLU A 101 18.59 9.78 -30.65
C GLU A 101 17.91 11.09 -30.22
N ASN A 102 17.36 11.16 -28.99
CA ASN A 102 16.73 12.37 -28.45
C ASN A 102 17.74 13.51 -28.21
N GLN A 103 19.00 13.20 -27.84
CA GLN A 103 20.05 14.21 -27.74
C GLN A 103 20.47 14.75 -29.12
N ASN A 104 20.43 13.93 -30.17
CA ASN A 104 20.71 14.34 -31.54
C ASN A 104 19.53 15.07 -32.22
N GLU A 105 18.28 14.77 -31.87
CA GLU A 105 17.09 15.50 -32.36
C GLU A 105 16.98 16.89 -31.72
N ASN A 106 17.22 17.03 -30.41
CA ASN A 106 17.22 18.34 -29.73
C ASN A 106 18.32 19.30 -30.23
N GLN A 107 19.45 18.79 -30.75
CA GLN A 107 20.47 19.64 -31.39
C GLN A 107 20.08 20.10 -32.80
N ASN A 108 19.20 19.36 -33.49
CA ASN A 108 18.73 19.69 -34.84
C ASN A 108 17.45 20.55 -34.84
N GLU A 109 16.59 20.45 -33.82
CA GLU A 109 15.40 21.31 -33.69
C GLU A 109 15.75 22.76 -33.31
N ASN A 110 16.76 22.96 -32.45
CA ASN A 110 17.26 24.29 -32.06
C ASN A 110 17.92 25.11 -33.19
N GLN A 111 18.18 24.50 -34.36
CA GLN A 111 18.67 25.23 -35.55
C GLN A 111 17.57 25.55 -36.58
N ASN A 112 16.39 24.92 -36.48
CA ASN A 112 15.28 25.11 -37.44
C ASN A 112 14.11 25.96 -36.89
N GLU A 113 14.04 26.21 -35.58
CA GLU A 113 12.98 27.07 -35.00
C GLU A 113 13.23 28.57 -35.18
N ASN A 114 14.45 29.02 -35.52
CA ASN A 114 14.77 30.43 -35.75
C ASN A 114 14.36 30.99 -37.14
N THR A 115 13.66 30.22 -37.98
CA THR A 115 13.33 30.65 -39.36
C THR A 115 11.84 30.56 -39.74
N ASN A 116 10.93 30.09 -38.87
CA ASN A 116 9.52 29.90 -39.24
C ASN A 116 8.47 30.66 -38.39
N GLU A 117 8.86 31.46 -37.39
CA GLU A 117 7.93 32.23 -36.55
C GLU A 117 7.39 33.55 -37.16
N ILE A 118 7.63 33.85 -38.45
CA ILE A 118 7.16 35.11 -39.08
C ILE A 118 5.97 34.93 -40.05
N ARG A 119 5.35 33.75 -40.19
CA ARG A 119 4.42 33.53 -41.33
C ARG A 119 3.04 32.92 -41.13
N ILE A 120 2.51 32.73 -39.92
CA ILE A 120 1.12 32.28 -39.76
C ILE A 120 0.43 33.04 -38.62
N GLU A 121 0.15 34.33 -38.84
CA GLU A 121 -0.78 35.13 -38.03
C GLU A 121 -2.01 35.61 -38.82
N ASN A 122 -2.20 35.13 -40.05
CA ASN A 122 -3.38 35.46 -40.85
C ASN A 122 -3.92 34.20 -41.52
N GLN A 123 -4.88 33.52 -40.88
CA GLN A 123 -6.06 32.96 -41.54
C GLN A 123 -6.95 32.15 -40.58
N ASN A 124 -8.20 32.64 -40.48
CA ASN A 124 -9.44 31.89 -40.33
C ASN A 124 -10.01 31.69 -38.91
N GLU A 125 -10.72 32.74 -38.50
CA GLU A 125 -12.05 32.64 -37.90
C GLU A 125 -13.01 31.81 -38.79
N ILE A 126 -14.09 31.33 -38.15
CA ILE A 126 -15.36 30.75 -38.66
C ILE A 126 -15.45 29.20 -38.55
N GLU A 127 -16.55 28.76 -37.92
CA GLU A 127 -17.17 27.41 -37.80
C GLU A 127 -16.94 26.58 -36.52
N ILE A 128 -17.54 26.96 -35.38
CA ILE A 128 -18.07 26.00 -34.38
C ILE A 128 -19.34 26.57 -33.71
N GLU A 129 -20.51 26.33 -34.31
CA GLU A 129 -21.80 26.27 -33.63
C GLU A 129 -22.35 24.86 -33.82
N ASP A 130 -22.30 24.07 -32.74
CA ASP A 130 -23.08 22.84 -32.44
C ASP A 130 -22.21 21.86 -31.65
N GLY A 131 -22.13 22.09 -30.33
CA GLY A 131 -21.36 21.24 -29.42
C GLY A 131 -21.20 21.77 -27.99
N LYS A 132 -21.90 22.85 -27.61
CA LYS A 132 -21.71 23.52 -26.31
C LYS A 132 -22.65 23.06 -25.18
N GLU A 133 -23.65 22.22 -25.43
CA GLU A 133 -24.63 21.90 -24.37
C GLU A 133 -24.32 20.67 -23.50
N ASN A 134 -23.44 19.76 -23.94
CA ASN A 134 -23.15 18.54 -23.16
C ASN A 134 -21.90 18.64 -22.26
N ASN A 135 -20.98 19.58 -22.52
CA ASN A 135 -19.81 19.79 -21.66
C ASN A 135 -20.09 20.69 -20.45
N GLN A 136 -21.11 21.56 -20.51
CA GLN A 136 -21.48 22.39 -19.36
C GLN A 136 -22.24 21.61 -18.28
N LYS A 137 -23.01 20.56 -18.63
CA LYS A 137 -23.72 19.74 -17.64
C LYS A 137 -22.78 18.86 -16.81
N ASN A 138 -21.75 18.27 -17.41
CA ASN A 138 -20.76 17.45 -16.69
C ASN A 138 -19.77 18.27 -15.86
N GLN A 139 -19.42 19.49 -16.31
CA GLN A 139 -18.60 20.40 -15.49
C GLN A 139 -19.38 20.96 -14.29
N ASN A 140 -20.67 21.29 -14.45
CA ASN A 140 -21.51 21.78 -13.36
C ASN A 140 -21.85 20.68 -12.33
N GLN A 141 -21.99 19.41 -12.73
CA GLN A 141 -22.18 18.31 -11.77
C GLN A 141 -20.93 18.01 -10.95
N ASN A 142 -19.74 18.02 -11.56
CA ASN A 142 -18.47 17.83 -10.84
C ASN A 142 -18.10 19.04 -9.95
N GLN A 143 -18.46 20.27 -10.36
CA GLN A 143 -18.29 21.46 -9.52
C GLN A 143 -19.29 21.50 -8.36
N ASN A 144 -20.55 21.09 -8.58
CA ASN A 144 -21.54 21.01 -7.49
C ASN A 144 -21.24 19.90 -6.49
N GLN A 145 -20.69 18.76 -6.92
CA GLN A 145 -20.22 17.71 -6.00
C GLN A 145 -18.99 18.14 -5.20
N LYS A 146 -18.03 18.86 -5.79
CA LYS A 146 -16.89 19.48 -5.07
C LYS A 146 -17.34 20.55 -4.08
N MET A 147 -18.27 21.44 -4.47
CA MET A 147 -18.79 22.47 -3.57
C MET A 147 -19.66 21.89 -2.45
N GLN A 148 -20.36 20.77 -2.67
CA GLN A 148 -21.10 20.06 -1.63
C GLN A 148 -20.17 19.33 -0.65
N THR A 149 -19.11 18.65 -1.12
CA THR A 149 -18.11 18.03 -0.24
C THR A 149 -17.29 19.06 0.55
N GLU A 150 -16.93 20.19 -0.06
CA GLU A 150 -16.23 21.28 0.62
C GLU A 150 -17.14 22.00 1.65
N ALA A 151 -18.44 22.15 1.38
CA ALA A 151 -19.39 22.73 2.33
C ALA A 151 -19.76 21.78 3.48
N GLU A 152 -19.83 20.47 3.22
CA GLU A 152 -20.00 19.43 4.24
C GLU A 152 -18.76 19.37 5.14
N GLU A 153 -17.54 19.36 4.59
CA GLU A 153 -16.28 19.37 5.36
C GLU A 153 -16.07 20.65 6.18
N GLN A 154 -16.50 21.82 5.68
CA GLN A 154 -16.44 23.10 6.40
C GLN A 154 -17.36 23.15 7.63
N SER A 155 -18.38 22.30 7.71
CA SER A 155 -19.32 22.26 8.83
C SER A 155 -18.87 21.36 9.98
N ILE A 156 -18.02 20.36 9.71
CA ILE A 156 -17.70 19.30 10.66
C ILE A 156 -16.86 19.83 11.83
N ILE A 157 -15.93 20.76 11.59
CA ILE A 157 -15.05 21.30 12.65
C ILE A 157 -15.83 22.19 13.62
N ASP A 158 -16.77 22.98 13.11
CA ASP A 158 -17.57 23.87 13.95
C ASP A 158 -18.62 23.10 14.78
N THR A 159 -18.91 21.84 14.43
CA THR A 159 -19.82 20.96 15.20
C THR A 159 -19.18 20.19 16.35
N LEU A 160 -17.84 20.18 16.50
CA LEU A 160 -17.22 19.56 17.68
C LEU A 160 -17.10 20.57 18.81
N GLU A 161 -17.95 20.40 19.81
CA GLU A 161 -17.85 21.12 21.08
C GLU A 161 -16.53 20.81 21.83
N GLU A 162 -15.82 19.72 21.47
CA GLU A 162 -14.64 19.20 22.17
C GLU A 162 -13.28 19.47 21.50
N PHE A 163 -13.19 20.19 20.36
CA PHE A 163 -11.89 20.46 19.75
C PHE A 163 -11.08 21.51 20.52
N ASP A 164 -10.09 21.03 21.28
CA ASP A 164 -9.10 21.85 22.00
C ASP A 164 -8.01 22.35 21.05
N PHE A 165 -8.21 23.58 20.55
CA PHE A 165 -7.32 24.25 19.62
C PHE A 165 -5.91 24.48 20.19
N ASP A 166 -5.80 24.89 21.46
CA ASP A 166 -4.52 25.27 22.06
C ASP A 166 -3.64 24.03 22.32
N ASN A 167 -4.25 22.96 22.84
CA ASN A 167 -3.57 21.68 23.03
C ASN A 167 -3.15 21.06 21.68
N TYR A 168 -3.97 21.19 20.63
CA TYR A 168 -3.58 20.70 19.30
C TYR A 168 -2.36 21.45 18.74
N ILE A 169 -2.39 22.78 18.74
CA ILE A 169 -1.36 23.61 18.09
C ILE A 169 -0.03 23.60 18.86
N SER A 170 -0.06 23.50 20.19
CA SER A 170 1.14 23.44 21.04
C SER A 170 2.05 22.23 20.76
N LYS A 171 1.53 21.16 20.15
CA LYS A 171 2.29 19.96 19.79
C LYS A 171 3.27 20.20 18.64
N TYR A 172 3.04 21.22 17.81
CA TYR A 172 3.77 21.47 16.56
C TYR A 172 4.63 22.74 16.63
N SER A 173 5.67 22.81 15.79
CA SER A 173 6.53 23.98 15.65
C SER A 173 6.87 24.25 14.18
N GLY A 174 7.28 25.50 13.88
CA GLY A 174 7.81 25.85 12.57
C GLY A 174 6.81 25.66 11.41
N ASN A 175 7.30 25.16 10.27
CA ASN A 175 6.52 25.08 9.03
C ASN A 175 5.27 24.18 9.15
N SER A 176 5.36 23.06 9.88
CA SER A 176 4.22 22.17 10.15
C SER A 176 3.09 22.88 10.92
N LYS A 177 3.43 23.68 11.94
CA LYS A 177 2.46 24.48 12.70
C LYS A 177 1.78 25.52 11.81
N ILE A 178 2.55 26.22 10.99
CA ILE A 178 2.05 27.20 10.02
C ILE A 178 1.06 26.53 9.06
N GLN A 179 1.42 25.39 8.46
CA GLN A 179 0.54 24.68 7.53
C GLN A 179 -0.77 24.22 8.18
N ARG A 180 -0.72 23.68 9.41
CA ARG A 180 -1.93 23.29 10.16
C ARG A 180 -2.83 24.48 10.49
N LEU A 181 -2.26 25.61 10.91
CA LEU A 181 -3.01 26.84 11.16
C LEU A 181 -3.68 27.36 9.88
N LEU A 182 -3.00 27.26 8.73
CA LEU A 182 -3.59 27.63 7.43
C LEU A 182 -4.72 26.70 7.01
N ILE A 183 -4.64 25.40 7.31
CA ILE A 183 -5.75 24.45 7.07
C ILE A 183 -6.93 24.81 7.97
N LEU A 184 -6.70 25.08 9.25
CA LEU A 184 -7.74 25.50 10.19
C LEU A 184 -8.41 26.80 9.76
N TYR A 185 -7.64 27.78 9.24
CA TYR A 185 -8.19 29.00 8.66
C TYR A 185 -9.15 28.73 7.50
N LYS A 186 -8.84 27.73 6.65
CA LYS A 186 -9.65 27.37 5.48
C LYS A 186 -10.90 26.57 5.88
N LYS A 187 -10.80 25.69 6.88
CA LYS A 187 -11.85 24.72 7.23
C LYS A 187 -12.77 25.14 8.40
N SER A 188 -12.33 25.97 9.35
CA SER A 188 -13.15 26.39 10.50
C SER A 188 -13.60 27.84 10.39
N ARG A 189 -14.85 28.15 10.79
CA ARG A 189 -15.31 29.54 10.95
C ARG A 189 -14.94 30.12 12.30
N LYS A 190 -15.04 29.31 13.37
CA LYS A 190 -14.78 29.75 14.76
C LYS A 190 -13.33 30.16 15.00
N TYR A 191 -12.37 29.35 14.54
CA TYR A 191 -10.94 29.56 14.81
C TYR A 191 -10.22 30.37 13.74
N LYS A 192 -10.95 30.88 12.73
CA LYS A 192 -10.37 31.52 11.54
C LYS A 192 -9.44 32.69 11.88
N GLU A 193 -9.93 33.67 12.63
CA GLU A 193 -9.14 34.86 12.95
C GLU A 193 -7.96 34.58 13.89
N ILE A 194 -8.17 33.68 14.87
CA ILE A 194 -7.16 33.29 15.84
C ILE A 194 -6.03 32.53 15.14
N ALA A 195 -6.37 31.57 14.28
CA ALA A 195 -5.41 30.78 13.53
C ALA A 195 -4.54 31.63 12.60
N LEU A 196 -5.12 32.63 11.93
CA LEU A 196 -4.36 33.54 11.07
C LEU A 196 -3.37 34.41 11.87
N LYS A 197 -3.80 34.95 13.02
CA LYS A 197 -2.93 35.76 13.89
C LYS A 197 -1.74 34.94 14.38
N MET A 198 -2.00 33.75 14.91
CA MET A 198 -0.94 32.84 15.38
C MET A 198 -0.02 32.37 14.25
N ALA A 199 -0.55 32.17 13.03
CA ALA A 199 0.27 31.81 11.88
C ALA A 199 1.24 32.95 11.51
N LEU A 200 0.78 34.20 11.52
CA LEU A 200 1.63 35.36 11.25
C LEU A 200 2.69 35.57 12.34
N GLU A 201 2.34 35.37 13.61
CA GLU A 201 3.29 35.42 14.73
C GLU A 201 4.38 34.34 14.60
N GLU A 202 3.99 33.11 14.27
CA GLU A 202 4.95 32.00 14.07
C GLU A 202 5.86 32.25 12.85
N VAL A 203 5.32 32.81 11.76
CA VAL A 203 6.12 33.16 10.58
C VAL A 203 7.11 34.28 10.88
N LYS A 204 6.70 35.29 11.68
CA LYS A 204 7.62 36.34 12.15
C LYS A 204 8.71 35.76 13.05
N ALA A 205 8.36 34.80 13.91
CA ALA A 205 9.32 34.10 14.77
C ALA A 205 10.33 33.25 13.97
N SER A 206 9.87 32.58 12.90
CA SER A 206 10.74 31.79 12.01
C SER A 206 11.52 32.62 10.99
N LYS A 207 11.25 33.93 10.89
CA LYS A 207 11.87 34.88 9.95
C LYS A 207 11.71 34.50 8.46
N HIS A 208 10.67 33.73 8.10
CA HIS A 208 10.40 33.36 6.71
C HIS A 208 9.69 34.49 5.93
N ILE A 209 10.48 35.37 5.30
CA ILE A 209 9.97 36.55 4.57
C ILE A 209 9.01 36.16 3.44
N THR A 210 9.38 35.20 2.58
CA THR A 210 8.56 34.82 1.41
C THR A 210 7.21 34.25 1.82
N GLN A 211 7.19 33.42 2.87
CA GLN A 211 5.95 32.85 3.41
C GLN A 211 5.08 33.93 4.05
N TYR A 212 5.68 34.88 4.79
CA TYR A 212 4.97 36.03 5.37
C TYR A 212 4.23 36.82 4.30
N ILE A 213 4.93 37.21 3.24
CA ILE A 213 4.36 37.98 2.13
C ILE A 213 3.25 37.18 1.43
N THR A 214 3.47 35.89 1.21
CA THR A 214 2.48 35.02 0.53
C THR A 214 1.20 34.89 1.36
N ILE A 215 1.30 34.61 2.66
CA ILE A 215 0.16 34.48 3.57
C ILE A 215 -0.57 35.83 3.70
N PHE A 216 0.16 36.92 3.87
CA PHE A 216 -0.42 38.25 3.99
C PHE A 216 -1.18 38.67 2.72
N ASN A 217 -0.63 38.34 1.55
CA ASN A 217 -1.25 38.60 0.25
C ASN A 217 -2.42 37.66 -0.07
N GLU A 218 -2.36 36.38 0.31
CA GLU A 218 -3.43 35.40 0.09
C GLU A 218 -4.66 35.74 0.94
N PHE A 219 -4.46 36.15 2.19
CA PHE A 219 -5.56 36.40 3.13
C PHE A 219 -5.97 37.86 3.24
N LYS A 220 -5.44 38.74 2.38
CA LYS A 220 -5.72 40.19 2.26
C LYS A 220 -6.45 40.73 3.48
N LEU A 221 -5.73 40.92 4.58
CA LEU A 221 -6.15 41.79 5.66
C LEU A 221 -6.24 43.20 5.04
N LYS A 222 -7.37 43.51 4.40
CA LYS A 222 -7.61 44.71 3.56
C LYS A 222 -7.28 46.04 4.25
N TYR A 223 -6.97 46.02 5.56
CA TYR A 223 -6.81 47.16 6.44
C TYR A 223 -5.54 47.11 7.30
N GLN A 224 -4.63 46.15 7.11
CA GLN A 224 -3.32 46.15 7.78
C GLN A 224 -2.22 46.27 6.72
N GLU A 225 -1.24 47.13 6.95
CA GLU A 225 -0.05 47.26 6.09
C GLU A 225 0.99 46.18 6.45
N THR A 226 1.76 45.73 5.46
CA THR A 226 2.90 44.85 5.71
C THR A 226 3.95 45.56 6.56
N ASP A 227 4.56 44.82 7.48
CA ASP A 227 5.62 45.32 8.35
C ASP A 227 6.93 45.47 7.57
N ASN A 228 7.00 46.50 6.72
CA ASN A 228 8.10 46.72 5.79
C ASN A 228 9.42 47.00 6.50
N VAL A 229 9.38 47.58 7.71
CA VAL A 229 10.56 47.83 8.54
C VAL A 229 11.18 46.51 9.00
N TRP A 230 10.35 45.56 9.46
CA TRP A 230 10.83 44.23 9.82
C TRP A 230 11.41 43.49 8.61
N ILE A 231 10.74 43.54 7.45
CA ILE A 231 11.23 42.89 6.21
C ILE A 231 12.61 43.42 5.84
N GLN A 232 12.80 44.74 5.78
CA GLN A 232 14.09 45.35 5.44
C GLN A 232 15.21 44.95 6.41
N ASN A 233 14.95 45.00 7.72
CA ASN A 233 15.93 44.61 8.73
C ASN A 233 16.38 43.15 8.59
N VAL A 234 15.45 42.23 8.32
CA VAL A 234 15.76 40.80 8.13
C VAL A 234 16.47 40.56 6.80
N GLU A 235 16.10 41.27 5.72
CA GLU A 235 16.78 41.21 4.43
C GLU A 235 18.24 41.66 4.52
N GLU A 236 18.53 42.75 5.26
CA GLU A 236 19.89 43.21 5.49
C GLU A 236 20.72 42.21 6.31
N GLU A 237 20.14 41.60 7.36
CA GLU A 237 20.76 40.54 8.15
C GLU A 237 21.11 39.33 7.25
N TYR A 238 20.18 38.92 6.39
CA TYR A 238 20.35 37.81 5.47
C TYR A 238 21.35 38.11 4.34
N ALA A 239 21.40 39.33 3.82
CA ALA A 239 22.36 39.72 2.78
C ALA A 239 23.81 39.60 3.29
N LYS A 240 24.09 40.10 4.50
CA LYS A 240 25.43 39.98 5.13
C LYS A 240 25.83 38.53 5.33
N LYS A 241 24.93 37.71 5.87
CA LYS A 241 25.19 36.30 6.14
C LYS A 241 25.36 35.46 4.87
N GLN A 242 24.59 35.76 3.82
CA GLN A 242 24.74 35.14 2.50
C GLN A 242 26.13 35.43 1.93
N GLU A 243 26.60 36.68 1.99
CA GLU A 243 27.91 37.08 1.50
C GLU A 243 29.04 36.36 2.25
N GLU A 244 28.95 36.25 3.57
CA GLU A 244 29.92 35.51 4.41
C GLU A 244 30.03 34.03 3.99
N LEU A 245 28.89 33.34 3.82
CA LEU A 245 28.85 31.93 3.44
C LEU A 245 29.33 31.70 2.00
N GLU A 246 28.98 32.58 1.07
CA GLU A 246 29.47 32.51 -0.31
C GLU A 246 30.98 32.76 -0.40
N ASN A 247 31.52 33.67 0.42
CA ASN A 247 32.96 33.90 0.50
C ASN A 247 33.69 32.70 1.12
N ALA A 248 33.12 32.05 2.14
CA ALA A 248 33.63 30.79 2.66
C ALA A 248 33.67 29.69 1.58
N LEU A 249 32.60 29.55 0.79
CA LEU A 249 32.55 28.59 -0.32
C LEU A 249 33.57 28.90 -1.42
N LYS A 250 33.77 30.18 -1.78
CA LYS A 250 34.81 30.60 -2.74
C LYS A 250 36.20 30.22 -2.22
N ASN A 251 36.48 30.47 -0.95
CA ASN A 251 37.75 30.11 -0.32
C ASN A 251 37.96 28.59 -0.28
N ALA A 252 36.92 27.80 0.02
CA ALA A 252 36.98 26.34 -0.02
C ALA A 252 37.28 25.81 -1.43
N ARG A 253 36.68 26.41 -2.47
CA ARG A 253 36.96 26.08 -3.87
C ARG A 253 38.39 26.40 -4.28
N LEU A 254 38.94 27.54 -3.85
CA LEU A 254 40.33 27.91 -4.12
C LEU A 254 41.33 26.93 -3.50
N ARG A 255 41.00 26.37 -2.32
CA ARG A 255 41.81 25.34 -1.65
C ARG A 255 41.63 23.93 -2.22
N ASN A 256 40.62 23.73 -3.08
CA ASN A 256 40.28 22.47 -3.75
C ASN A 256 40.09 21.25 -2.82
N VAL A 257 39.50 21.47 -1.64
CA VAL A 257 39.18 20.39 -0.68
C VAL A 257 37.71 20.01 -0.83
N GLN A 258 37.43 18.85 -1.43
CA GLN A 258 36.06 18.43 -1.79
C GLN A 258 35.13 18.31 -0.58
N ASP A 259 35.55 17.65 0.51
CA ASP A 259 34.73 17.53 1.72
C ASP A 259 34.36 18.91 2.31
N HIS A 260 35.30 19.86 2.28
CA HIS A 260 35.06 21.22 2.80
C HIS A 260 34.08 22.01 1.91
N ILE A 261 34.17 21.85 0.57
CA ILE A 261 33.18 22.41 -0.36
C ILE A 261 31.80 21.80 -0.08
N GLY A 262 31.73 20.50 0.20
CA GLY A 262 30.50 19.80 0.59
C GLY A 262 29.86 20.40 1.84
N LEU A 263 30.65 20.63 2.91
CA LEU A 263 30.18 21.25 4.14
C LEU A 263 29.69 22.68 3.92
N CYS A 264 30.43 23.52 3.18
CA CYS A 264 29.97 24.88 2.86
C CYS A 264 28.66 24.91 2.06
N LEU A 265 28.42 23.90 1.21
CA LEU A 265 27.13 23.75 0.51
C LEU A 265 26.00 23.36 1.47
N VAL A 266 26.27 22.50 2.46
CA VAL A 266 25.30 22.18 3.52
C VAL A 266 24.96 23.43 4.34
N ASP A 267 25.96 24.23 4.73
CA ASP A 267 25.75 25.49 5.46
C ASP A 267 24.87 26.49 4.67
N LEU A 268 25.10 26.59 3.36
CA LEU A 268 24.25 27.40 2.46
C LEU A 268 22.84 26.83 2.33
N GLY A 269 22.69 25.50 2.34
CA GLY A 269 21.41 24.82 2.40
C GLY A 269 20.65 25.16 3.68
N ASP A 270 21.30 25.05 4.84
CA ASP A 270 20.73 25.35 6.15
C ASP A 270 20.33 26.83 6.27
N PHE A 271 21.15 27.73 5.72
CA PHE A 271 20.82 29.14 5.62
C PHE A 271 19.59 29.39 4.71
N SER A 272 19.52 28.70 3.58
CA SER A 272 18.37 28.79 2.66
C SER A 272 17.08 28.27 3.31
N CYS A 273 17.16 27.19 4.10
CA CYS A 273 16.05 26.68 4.92
C CYS A 273 15.57 27.74 5.92
N LYS A 274 16.49 28.40 6.65
CA LYS A 274 16.15 29.49 7.59
C LYS A 274 15.48 30.68 6.88
N LYS A 275 15.92 31.01 5.67
CA LYS A 275 15.29 32.04 4.84
C LYS A 275 13.88 31.65 4.37
N GLY A 276 13.57 30.35 4.34
CA GLY A 276 12.32 29.80 3.82
C GLY A 276 12.36 29.51 2.30
N ASP A 277 13.53 29.57 1.67
CA ASP A 277 13.73 29.17 0.26
C ASP A 277 14.15 27.70 0.20
N PHE A 278 13.16 26.83 0.37
CA PHE A 278 13.34 25.37 0.35
C PHE A 278 13.78 24.84 -1.02
N SER A 279 13.42 25.52 -2.12
CA SER A 279 13.81 25.08 -3.48
C SER A 279 15.31 25.22 -3.70
N THR A 280 15.87 26.35 -3.27
CA THR A 280 17.32 26.60 -3.36
C THR A 280 18.08 25.74 -2.34
N ALA A 281 17.56 25.55 -1.13
CA ALA A 281 18.13 24.64 -0.14
C ALA A 281 18.28 23.21 -0.69
N TYR A 282 17.23 22.69 -1.33
CA TYR A 282 17.23 21.37 -1.97
C TYR A 282 18.38 21.22 -2.99
N LYS A 283 18.59 22.24 -3.84
CA LYS A 283 19.66 22.22 -4.85
C LYS A 283 21.05 22.18 -4.21
N TYR A 284 21.28 22.90 -3.11
CA TYR A 284 22.55 22.88 -2.40
C TYR A 284 22.84 21.52 -1.76
N TYR A 285 21.86 20.92 -1.07
CA TYR A 285 22.00 19.58 -0.49
C TYR A 285 22.22 18.51 -1.56
N LEU A 286 21.53 18.58 -2.69
CA LEU A 286 21.71 17.64 -3.80
C LEU A 286 23.12 17.75 -4.39
N ARG A 287 23.64 18.97 -4.58
CA ARG A 287 24.99 19.20 -5.11
C ARG A 287 26.08 18.69 -4.17
N SER A 288 25.87 18.74 -2.86
CA SER A 288 26.84 18.24 -1.87
C SER A 288 26.94 16.70 -1.81
N ASN A 289 25.99 15.97 -2.42
CA ASN A 289 25.88 14.51 -2.33
C ASN A 289 27.16 13.75 -2.75
N THR A 290 27.84 14.22 -3.80
CA THR A 290 29.05 13.56 -4.33
C THR A 290 30.34 13.99 -3.62
N MET A 291 30.28 15.04 -2.79
CA MET A 291 31.46 15.68 -2.21
C MET A 291 31.79 15.18 -0.81
N ILE A 292 30.78 14.84 -0.01
CA ILE A 292 30.95 14.39 1.37
C ILE A 292 31.31 12.91 1.37
N THR A 293 32.40 12.52 2.03
CA THR A 293 32.84 11.13 2.12
C THR A 293 32.41 10.44 3.42
N ASN A 294 32.42 11.16 4.54
CA ASN A 294 32.12 10.65 5.88
C ASN A 294 30.66 10.16 6.02
N ARG A 295 30.48 8.95 6.58
CA ARG A 295 29.17 8.32 6.79
C ARG A 295 28.24 9.15 7.68
N THR A 296 28.73 9.74 8.77
CA THR A 296 27.89 10.53 9.69
C THR A 296 27.39 11.81 9.03
N GLN A 297 28.29 12.53 8.35
CA GLN A 297 27.95 13.75 7.61
C GLN A 297 27.04 13.46 6.41
N LYS A 298 27.22 12.31 5.74
CA LYS A 298 26.29 11.85 4.70
C LYS A 298 24.88 11.65 5.25
N LEU A 299 24.75 10.98 6.40
CA LEU A 299 23.47 10.73 7.06
C LEU A 299 22.80 12.06 7.44
N GLU A 300 23.52 12.95 8.12
CA GLU A 300 22.99 14.26 8.54
C GLU A 300 22.48 15.09 7.35
N ARG A 301 23.27 15.16 6.27
CA ARG A 301 22.85 15.80 5.02
C ARG A 301 21.63 15.11 4.40
N LEU A 302 21.57 13.78 4.37
CA LEU A 302 20.41 13.05 3.84
C LEU A 302 19.15 13.36 4.63
N LEU A 303 19.24 13.42 5.96
CA LEU A 303 18.12 13.82 6.82
C LEU A 303 17.63 15.23 6.46
N LYS A 304 18.54 16.20 6.26
CA LYS A 304 18.16 17.55 5.80
C LYS A 304 17.54 17.57 4.41
N LEU A 305 18.06 16.77 3.48
CA LEU A 305 17.47 16.63 2.15
C LEU A 305 16.05 16.05 2.21
N ILE A 306 15.83 15.04 3.05
CA ILE A 306 14.52 14.41 3.30
C ILE A 306 13.55 15.43 3.89
N GLU A 307 13.98 16.18 4.92
CA GLU A 307 13.18 17.22 5.57
C GLU A 307 12.67 18.25 4.54
N VAL A 308 13.58 18.80 3.73
CA VAL A 308 13.23 19.77 2.68
C VAL A 308 12.34 19.15 1.59
N SER A 309 12.58 17.90 1.22
CA SER A 309 11.78 17.21 0.19
C SER A 309 10.33 17.01 0.63
N ILE A 310 10.09 16.75 1.92
CA ILE A 310 8.75 16.66 2.50
C ILE A 310 8.06 18.02 2.47
N ILE A 311 8.76 19.10 2.84
CA ILE A 311 8.22 20.47 2.82
C ILE A 311 7.83 20.88 1.39
N LEU A 312 8.65 20.52 0.39
CA LEU A 312 8.37 20.73 -1.03
C LEU A 312 7.31 19.75 -1.60
N LYS A 313 6.77 18.84 -0.78
CA LYS A 313 5.80 17.81 -1.16
C LYS A 313 6.29 16.86 -2.26
N ASN A 314 7.60 16.65 -2.35
CA ASN A 314 8.19 15.70 -3.29
C ASN A 314 8.41 14.33 -2.63
N PHE A 315 7.32 13.58 -2.50
CA PHE A 315 7.30 12.30 -1.78
C PHE A 315 8.03 11.16 -2.52
N GLY A 316 8.11 11.20 -3.86
CA GLY A 316 8.86 10.21 -4.64
C GLY A 316 10.36 10.29 -4.36
N ILE A 317 10.90 11.50 -4.30
CA ILE A 317 12.31 11.74 -3.96
C ILE A 317 12.59 11.44 -2.48
N THR A 318 11.65 11.82 -1.60
CA THR A 318 11.74 11.52 -0.16
C THR A 318 11.87 10.02 0.08
N LEU A 319 11.07 9.20 -0.61
CA LEU A 319 11.13 7.74 -0.50
C LEU A 319 12.50 7.21 -0.93
N LYS A 320 12.99 7.62 -2.12
CA LYS A 320 14.29 7.18 -2.65
C LYS A 320 15.44 7.48 -1.69
N TYR A 321 15.53 8.71 -1.21
CA TYR A 321 16.61 9.10 -0.29
C TYR A 321 16.41 8.58 1.13
N GLY A 322 15.18 8.31 1.55
CA GLY A 322 14.89 7.62 2.82
C GLY A 322 15.42 6.19 2.82
N GLU A 323 15.14 5.43 1.75
CA GLU A 323 15.65 4.06 1.58
C GLU A 323 17.19 4.02 1.45
N GLU A 324 17.79 5.05 0.83
CA GLU A 324 19.24 5.23 0.79
C GLU A 324 19.80 5.55 2.19
N ALA A 325 19.17 6.46 2.93
CA ALA A 325 19.60 6.86 4.27
C ALA A 325 19.57 5.71 5.27
N GLU A 326 18.55 4.83 5.19
CA GLU A 326 18.42 3.66 6.06
C GLU A 326 19.66 2.75 6.02
N ARG A 327 20.34 2.64 4.86
CA ARG A 327 21.58 1.84 4.72
C ARG A 327 22.77 2.43 5.48
N PHE A 328 22.73 3.72 5.77
CA PHE A 328 23.82 4.43 6.44
C PHE A 328 23.59 4.58 7.94
N VAL A 329 22.39 4.31 8.46
CA VAL A 329 22.11 4.38 9.90
C VAL A 329 22.76 3.21 10.63
N ASP A 330 23.37 3.48 11.78
CA ASP A 330 23.84 2.44 12.69
C ASP A 330 22.70 2.03 13.64
N SER A 331 22.65 0.75 14.03
CA SER A 331 21.57 0.21 14.87
C SER A 331 21.46 0.85 16.26
N SER A 332 22.49 1.57 16.70
CA SER A 332 22.49 2.36 17.94
C SER A 332 21.75 3.69 17.82
N ASP A 333 21.66 4.29 16.63
CA ASP A 333 21.02 5.59 16.41
C ASP A 333 19.53 5.44 16.13
N LYS A 334 18.78 5.16 17.20
CA LYS A 334 17.31 5.03 17.16
C LYS A 334 16.62 6.30 16.65
N ILE A 335 17.17 7.48 16.92
CA ILE A 335 16.51 8.76 16.60
C ILE A 335 16.56 9.03 15.09
N SER A 336 17.73 8.89 14.47
CA SER A 336 17.85 9.04 13.01
C SER A 336 17.03 7.98 12.28
N LEU A 337 17.01 6.75 12.79
CA LEU A 337 16.16 5.69 12.24
C LEU A 337 14.66 6.06 12.31
N ALA A 338 14.20 6.61 13.44
CA ALA A 338 12.83 7.06 13.60
C ALA A 338 12.46 8.17 12.61
N LYS A 339 13.34 9.17 12.41
CA LYS A 339 13.12 10.25 11.42
C LYS A 339 12.97 9.69 10.00
N ILE A 340 13.83 8.75 9.61
CA ILE A 340 13.81 8.13 8.29
C ILE A 340 12.54 7.29 8.10
N LYS A 341 12.19 6.43 9.07
CA LYS A 341 10.97 5.60 8.99
C LYS A 341 9.70 6.44 8.98
N ALA A 342 9.67 7.55 9.72
CA ALA A 342 8.55 8.50 9.67
C ALA A 342 8.44 9.17 8.30
N ALA A 343 9.54 9.62 7.72
CA ALA A 343 9.58 10.23 6.38
C ALA A 343 9.16 9.27 5.26
N ILE A 344 9.64 8.02 5.31
CA ILE A 344 9.23 6.95 4.40
C ILE A 344 7.73 6.66 4.56
N GLY A 345 7.25 6.58 5.80
CA GLY A 345 5.83 6.39 6.12
C GLY A 345 4.94 7.47 5.50
N ILE A 346 5.30 8.75 5.68
CA ILE A 346 4.60 9.88 5.06
C ILE A 346 4.58 9.73 3.53
N SER A 347 5.71 9.35 2.94
CA SER A 347 5.80 9.18 1.48
C SER A 347 4.85 8.10 0.97
N TYR A 348 4.70 6.98 1.69
CA TYR A 348 3.74 5.93 1.33
C TYR A 348 2.28 6.35 1.49
N ILE A 349 1.94 7.29 2.40
CA ILE A 349 0.59 7.85 2.49
C ILE A 349 0.22 8.53 1.17
N HIS A 350 1.11 9.39 0.64
CA HIS A 350 0.86 10.13 -0.60
C HIS A 350 0.92 9.27 -1.86
N GLN A 351 1.55 8.08 -1.80
CA GLN A 351 1.51 7.08 -2.86
C GLN A 351 0.30 6.12 -2.75
N GLU A 352 -0.60 6.34 -1.80
CA GLU A 352 -1.76 5.48 -1.49
C GLU A 352 -1.39 4.02 -1.15
N SER A 353 -0.13 3.76 -0.75
CA SER A 353 0.35 2.43 -0.37
C SER A 353 0.17 2.21 1.14
N TYR A 354 -1.07 2.02 1.57
CA TYR A 354 -1.41 1.97 3.01
C TYR A 354 -0.74 0.82 3.76
N THR A 355 -0.51 -0.33 3.10
CA THR A 355 0.11 -1.51 3.72
C THR A 355 1.56 -1.25 4.11
N LYS A 356 2.31 -0.61 3.20
CA LYS A 356 3.70 -0.19 3.44
C LYS A 356 3.76 0.97 4.42
N ALA A 357 2.84 1.93 4.34
CA ALA A 357 2.72 3.02 5.31
C ALA A 357 2.55 2.46 6.74
N ALA A 358 1.61 1.52 6.94
CA ALA A 358 1.39 0.87 8.23
C ALA A 358 2.65 0.14 8.74
N GLN A 359 3.37 -0.58 7.86
CA GLN A 359 4.63 -1.23 8.24
C GLN A 359 5.71 -0.23 8.66
N SER A 360 5.82 0.90 7.95
CA SER A 360 6.80 1.94 8.25
C SER A 360 6.52 2.58 9.61
N PHE A 361 5.28 3.04 9.87
CA PHE A 361 4.91 3.60 11.18
C PHE A 361 4.98 2.57 12.31
N LEU A 362 4.60 1.31 12.00
CA LEU A 362 4.76 0.08 12.79
C LEU A 362 6.14 -0.11 13.42
N SER A 363 7.16 0.22 12.63
CA SER A 363 8.56 -0.10 12.88
C SER A 363 9.37 1.08 13.42
N ILE A 364 8.72 2.21 13.71
CA ILE A 364 9.41 3.38 14.28
C ILE A 364 9.86 3.06 15.72
N PRO A 365 11.16 3.20 16.03
CA PRO A 365 11.65 3.02 17.40
C PRO A 365 11.20 4.16 18.31
N GLU A 366 11.22 3.93 19.62
CA GLU A 366 10.91 4.93 20.65
C GLU A 366 11.85 6.15 20.61
N GLY A 367 11.37 7.31 21.05
CA GLY A 367 12.21 8.49 21.31
C GLY A 367 12.03 9.70 20.37
N LEU A 368 11.15 9.62 19.36
CA LEU A 368 10.87 10.77 18.49
C LEU A 368 9.88 11.75 19.16
N GLN A 369 10.36 12.64 20.04
CA GLN A 369 9.53 13.69 20.67
C GLN A 369 9.71 15.07 20.04
N GLU A 370 10.90 15.66 20.18
CA GLU A 370 11.08 17.11 19.98
C GLU A 370 11.82 17.47 18.70
N GLU A 371 12.74 16.61 18.24
CA GLU A 371 13.67 16.93 17.16
C GLU A 371 13.05 16.92 15.75
N PHE A 372 11.79 16.52 15.61
CA PHE A 372 11.13 16.37 14.30
C PHE A 372 9.75 17.05 14.23
N ARG A 373 9.42 17.91 15.22
CA ARG A 373 8.13 18.63 15.32
C ARG A 373 7.83 19.54 14.13
N GLU A 374 8.85 19.95 13.39
CA GLU A 374 8.71 20.71 12.14
C GLU A 374 8.03 19.92 11.02
N ILE A 375 7.97 18.58 11.13
CA ILE A 375 7.37 17.68 10.15
C ILE A 375 6.25 16.86 10.78
N ILE A 376 6.55 16.05 11.78
CA ILE A 376 5.62 15.11 12.40
C ILE A 376 5.93 14.93 13.89
N THR A 377 4.89 14.77 14.69
CA THR A 377 4.98 14.57 16.14
C THR A 377 4.77 13.11 16.51
N GLY A 378 5.18 12.72 17.73
CA GLY A 378 4.88 11.39 18.26
C GLY A 378 3.37 11.08 18.31
N TYR A 379 2.55 12.11 18.51
CA TYR A 379 1.10 12.01 18.43
C TYR A 379 0.64 11.56 17.03
N ASP A 380 1.12 12.21 15.98
CA ASP A 380 0.75 11.85 14.60
C ASP A 380 1.21 10.43 14.24
N ILE A 381 2.40 10.02 14.71
CA ILE A 381 2.91 8.67 14.49
C ILE A 381 1.97 7.63 15.10
N GLY A 382 1.50 7.86 16.32
CA GLY A 382 0.49 7.03 16.97
C GLY A 382 -0.79 6.97 16.14
N LEU A 383 -1.32 8.14 15.75
CA LEU A 383 -2.56 8.24 14.97
C LEU A 383 -2.44 7.51 13.61
N TYR A 384 -1.37 7.77 12.86
CA TYR A 384 -1.14 7.17 11.53
C TYR A 384 -0.93 5.66 11.67
N GLY A 385 -0.10 5.22 12.61
CA GLY A 385 0.17 3.81 12.85
C GLY A 385 -1.11 3.03 13.17
N ILE A 386 -2.02 3.59 13.96
CA ILE A 386 -3.29 2.95 14.30
C ILE A 386 -4.24 2.92 13.11
N LEU A 387 -4.49 4.05 12.45
CA LEU A 387 -5.46 4.10 11.36
C LEU A 387 -5.02 3.24 10.17
N PHE A 388 -3.77 3.36 9.72
CA PHE A 388 -3.25 2.51 8.65
C PHE A 388 -3.09 1.05 9.11
N GLY A 389 -2.74 0.83 10.38
CA GLY A 389 -2.68 -0.50 10.99
C GLY A 389 -4.02 -1.21 10.97
N LEU A 390 -5.09 -0.57 11.45
CA LEU A 390 -6.46 -1.10 11.42
C LEU A 390 -6.94 -1.36 9.99
N ALA A 391 -6.66 -0.45 9.06
CA ALA A 391 -7.05 -0.64 7.67
C ALA A 391 -6.38 -1.87 7.04
N THR A 392 -5.11 -2.14 7.35
CA THR A 392 -4.30 -3.09 6.57
C THR A 392 -3.95 -4.40 7.29
N LYS A 393 -3.68 -4.38 8.61
CA LYS A 393 -3.30 -5.57 9.37
C LYS A 393 -4.47 -6.48 9.72
N ASN A 394 -4.25 -7.79 9.66
CA ASN A 394 -5.23 -8.77 10.16
C ASN A 394 -5.28 -8.77 11.70
N ARG A 395 -6.21 -9.54 12.29
CA ARG A 395 -6.40 -9.60 13.75
C ARG A 395 -5.10 -9.93 14.52
N TYR A 396 -4.30 -10.85 14.00
CA TYR A 396 -2.99 -11.19 14.57
C TYR A 396 -1.98 -10.04 14.47
N GLY A 397 -1.93 -9.37 13.32
CA GLY A 397 -1.05 -8.22 13.08
C GLY A 397 -1.44 -6.99 13.91
N ILE A 398 -2.71 -6.83 14.28
CA ILE A 398 -3.17 -5.78 15.21
C ILE A 398 -2.67 -6.11 16.63
N LEU A 399 -2.84 -7.35 17.08
CA LEU A 399 -2.38 -7.77 18.40
C LEU A 399 -0.85 -7.58 18.54
N ASN A 400 -0.08 -8.12 17.61
CA ASN A 400 1.38 -8.09 17.71
C ASN A 400 2.01 -6.77 17.27
N GLY A 401 1.42 -6.10 16.28
CA GLY A 401 1.98 -4.88 15.71
C GLY A 401 1.57 -3.60 16.43
N ILE A 402 0.38 -3.56 17.04
CA ILE A 402 -0.17 -2.39 17.74
C ILE A 402 -0.15 -2.61 19.25
N LEU A 403 -0.86 -3.64 19.74
CA LEU A 403 -1.10 -3.80 21.19
C LEU A 403 0.11 -4.31 21.97
N ASN A 404 0.85 -5.28 21.42
CA ASN A 404 2.00 -5.92 22.08
C ASN A 404 3.35 -5.31 21.68
N ASN A 405 3.36 -4.32 20.80
CA ASN A 405 4.60 -3.71 20.30
C ASN A 405 5.09 -2.65 21.28
N SER A 406 6.15 -2.94 22.04
CA SER A 406 6.70 -2.01 23.04
C SER A 406 7.15 -0.69 22.43
N SER A 407 7.79 -0.71 21.25
CA SER A 407 8.29 0.50 20.57
C SER A 407 7.15 1.42 20.15
N PHE A 408 6.09 0.83 19.58
CA PHE A 408 4.91 1.60 19.16
C PHE A 408 4.01 1.98 20.34
N GLY A 409 3.97 1.15 21.39
CA GLY A 409 3.22 1.39 22.62
C GLY A 409 3.57 2.73 23.27
N TRP A 410 4.84 3.13 23.22
CA TRP A 410 5.28 4.45 23.69
C TRP A 410 4.60 5.62 22.94
N TYR A 411 4.32 5.49 21.65
CA TYR A 411 3.56 6.49 20.89
C TYR A 411 2.07 6.42 21.22
N LEU A 412 1.53 5.23 21.46
CA LEU A 412 0.13 5.00 21.84
C LEU A 412 -0.24 5.56 23.21
N GLU A 413 0.69 5.60 24.16
CA GLU A 413 0.47 6.21 25.48
C GLU A 413 0.02 7.68 25.39
N ASN A 414 0.43 8.38 24.33
CA ASN A 414 0.00 9.77 24.09
C ASN A 414 -1.46 9.88 23.63
N ILE A 415 -2.09 8.77 23.18
CA ILE A 415 -3.45 8.75 22.63
C ILE A 415 -4.24 7.54 23.19
N PRO A 416 -4.73 7.62 24.44
CA PRO A 416 -5.44 6.52 25.08
C PRO A 416 -6.72 6.11 24.32
N GLU A 417 -7.41 7.06 23.69
CA GLU A 417 -8.60 6.81 22.87
C GLU A 417 -8.30 5.89 21.69
N ALA A 418 -7.12 6.03 21.10
CA ALA A 418 -6.74 5.27 19.93
C ALA A 418 -6.23 3.86 20.29
N HIS A 419 -5.65 3.70 21.48
CA HIS A 419 -5.44 2.36 22.06
C HIS A 419 -6.79 1.64 22.30
N ASN A 420 -7.77 2.34 22.86
CA ASN A 420 -9.11 1.78 23.08
C ASN A 420 -9.81 1.40 21.77
N LEU A 421 -9.64 2.20 20.71
CA LEU A 421 -10.13 1.89 19.37
C LEU A 421 -9.57 0.56 18.85
N ALA A 422 -8.25 0.35 18.98
CA ALA A 422 -7.62 -0.91 18.58
C ALA A 422 -8.08 -2.09 19.44
N SER A 423 -8.27 -1.88 20.74
CA SER A 423 -8.79 -2.88 21.68
C SER A 423 -10.22 -3.30 21.33
N ASP A 424 -11.12 -2.36 21.03
CA ASP A 424 -12.50 -2.68 20.63
C ASP A 424 -12.56 -3.49 19.35
N PHE A 425 -11.74 -3.11 18.36
CA PHE A 425 -11.66 -3.83 17.10
C PHE A 425 -11.20 -5.28 17.33
N TYR A 426 -10.22 -5.48 18.21
CA TYR A 426 -9.74 -6.80 18.57
C TYR A 426 -10.76 -7.62 19.38
N ASN A 427 -11.49 -6.98 20.29
CA ASN A 427 -12.53 -7.58 21.13
C ASN A 427 -13.89 -7.71 20.43
N ALA A 428 -13.99 -7.33 19.16
CA ALA A 428 -15.23 -7.37 18.36
C ALA A 428 -16.38 -6.53 18.94
N SER A 429 -16.05 -5.42 19.63
CA SER A 429 -17.02 -4.46 20.19
C SER A 429 -17.31 -3.33 19.19
N TYR A 430 -18.08 -3.63 18.14
CA TYR A 430 -18.20 -2.76 16.95
C TYR A 430 -18.98 -1.46 17.16
N SER A 431 -19.91 -1.40 18.12
CA SER A 431 -20.66 -0.17 18.43
C SER A 431 -19.75 0.88 19.08
N SER A 432 -19.01 0.48 20.11
CA SER A 432 -18.00 1.32 20.76
C SER A 432 -16.89 1.72 19.78
N PHE A 433 -16.45 0.78 18.95
CA PHE A 433 -15.47 1.03 17.89
C PHE A 433 -15.94 2.09 16.90
N THR A 434 -17.18 1.99 16.40
CA THR A 434 -17.72 2.94 15.41
C THR A 434 -17.87 4.34 16.02
N MET A 435 -18.31 4.41 17.28
CA MET A 435 -18.40 5.67 18.02
C MET A 435 -17.03 6.31 18.24
N ARG A 436 -15.98 5.53 18.57
CA ARG A 436 -14.62 6.07 18.69
C ARG A 436 -14.02 6.44 17.33
N LEU A 437 -14.31 5.68 16.28
CA LEU A 437 -13.81 5.96 14.94
C LEU A 437 -14.33 7.31 14.42
N SER A 438 -15.58 7.68 14.74
CA SER A 438 -16.16 8.96 14.34
C SER A 438 -15.51 10.15 15.05
N GLN A 439 -15.02 9.99 16.29
CA GLN A 439 -14.28 11.04 17.01
C GLN A 439 -12.98 11.43 16.27
N PHE A 440 -12.29 10.46 15.65
CA PHE A 440 -11.07 10.71 14.88
C PHE A 440 -11.32 11.39 13.52
N HIS A 441 -12.56 11.43 13.04
CA HIS A 441 -12.92 12.02 11.75
C HIS A 441 -12.49 13.48 11.67
N ALA A 442 -12.82 14.26 12.69
CA ALA A 442 -12.54 15.68 12.70
C ALA A 442 -11.05 16.00 12.75
N LEU A 443 -10.32 15.32 13.64
CA LEU A 443 -8.87 15.49 13.79
C LEU A 443 -8.13 15.13 12.51
N SER A 444 -8.56 14.05 11.86
CA SER A 444 -7.96 13.57 10.62
C SER A 444 -8.31 14.44 9.41
N SER A 445 -9.44 15.16 9.47
CA SER A 445 -9.84 16.13 8.43
C SER A 445 -9.00 17.41 8.47
N ILE A 446 -8.43 17.76 9.63
CA ILE A 446 -7.57 18.95 9.84
C ILE A 446 -6.10 18.64 9.51
N ASP A 447 -5.71 17.37 9.55
CA ASP A 447 -4.31 16.98 9.38
C ASP A 447 -3.78 17.21 7.96
N ILE A 448 -2.47 17.52 7.85
CA ILE A 448 -1.79 17.85 6.59
C ILE A 448 -1.75 16.65 5.62
N HIS A 449 -1.57 15.44 6.15
CA HIS A 449 -1.31 14.24 5.35
C HIS A 449 -2.56 13.36 5.25
N LEU A 450 -3.37 13.28 6.30
CA LEU A 450 -4.58 12.44 6.31
C LEU A 450 -5.76 13.07 5.58
N SER A 451 -5.88 14.40 5.51
CA SER A 451 -7.11 15.05 5.01
C SER A 451 -7.59 14.51 3.66
N ASN A 452 -6.65 14.22 2.76
CA ASN A 452 -6.97 13.78 1.41
C ASN A 452 -7.28 12.28 1.31
N CYS A 453 -6.71 11.46 2.20
CA CYS A 453 -6.84 10.00 2.16
C CYS A 453 -7.86 9.46 3.18
N TYR A 454 -8.29 10.28 4.14
CA TYR A 454 -9.11 9.84 5.26
C TYR A 454 -10.45 9.22 4.83
N SER A 455 -11.12 9.78 3.81
CA SER A 455 -12.38 9.23 3.29
C SER A 455 -12.23 7.78 2.78
N LYS A 456 -11.16 7.51 2.01
CA LYS A 456 -10.81 6.16 1.55
C LYS A 456 -10.43 5.28 2.74
N LEU A 457 -9.63 5.79 3.66
CA LEU A 457 -9.14 5.06 4.83
C LEU A 457 -10.28 4.64 5.76
N PHE A 458 -11.24 5.53 6.01
CA PHE A 458 -12.43 5.26 6.81
C PHE A 458 -13.25 4.12 6.21
N LYS A 459 -13.50 4.13 4.90
CA LYS A 459 -14.17 3.04 4.19
C LYS A 459 -13.43 1.71 4.33
N LEU A 460 -12.10 1.71 4.21
CA LEU A 460 -11.28 0.49 4.36
C LEU A 460 -11.30 -0.09 5.78
N ILE A 461 -11.20 0.77 6.79
CA ILE A 461 -11.27 0.35 8.20
C ILE A 461 -12.64 -0.27 8.48
N ARG A 462 -13.70 0.39 8.02
CA ARG A 462 -15.08 -0.03 8.25
C ARG A 462 -15.42 -1.31 7.49
N SER A 463 -15.03 -1.44 6.23
CA SER A 463 -15.22 -2.67 5.44
C SER A 463 -14.55 -3.88 6.07
N LYS A 464 -13.36 -3.67 6.67
CA LYS A 464 -12.66 -4.72 7.40
C LYS A 464 -13.36 -5.12 8.70
N ALA A 465 -13.90 -4.14 9.43
CA ALA A 465 -14.69 -4.42 10.63
C ALA A 465 -15.92 -5.27 10.27
N ILE A 466 -16.61 -4.93 9.19
CA ILE A 466 -17.76 -5.67 8.63
C ILE A 466 -17.35 -7.10 8.25
N GLN A 467 -16.23 -7.28 7.54
CA GLN A 467 -15.72 -8.61 7.18
C GLN A 467 -15.42 -9.45 8.43
N GLN A 468 -14.77 -8.86 9.44
CA GLN A 468 -14.44 -9.56 10.67
C GLN A 468 -15.70 -9.93 11.48
N TYR A 469 -16.70 -9.05 11.51
CA TYR A 469 -17.97 -9.32 12.17
C TYR A 469 -18.71 -10.49 11.49
N PHE A 470 -18.73 -10.51 10.15
CA PHE A 470 -19.44 -11.55 9.40
C PHE A 470 -18.71 -12.90 9.35
N PHE A 471 -17.37 -12.91 9.49
CA PHE A 471 -16.53 -14.09 9.33
C PHE A 471 -17.02 -15.39 10.04
N PRO A 472 -17.43 -15.36 11.33
CA PRO A 472 -17.89 -16.55 12.05
C PRO A 472 -19.31 -16.99 11.68
N PHE A 473 -20.11 -16.18 10.98
CA PHE A 473 -21.52 -16.46 10.73
C PHE A 473 -21.75 -17.10 9.34
N SER A 474 -22.72 -18.00 9.27
CA SER A 474 -23.26 -18.54 8.01
C SER A 474 -24.39 -17.67 7.46
N SER A 475 -25.19 -17.07 8.35
CA SER A 475 -26.27 -16.14 8.03
C SER A 475 -26.46 -15.15 9.17
N ILE A 476 -26.72 -13.88 8.85
CA ILE A 476 -26.98 -12.83 9.86
C ILE A 476 -28.03 -11.83 9.39
N SER A 477 -28.84 -11.30 10.32
CA SER A 477 -29.79 -10.24 10.02
C SER A 477 -29.05 -8.92 9.78
N LEU A 478 -29.36 -8.25 8.66
CA LEU A 478 -28.81 -6.94 8.33
C LEU A 478 -29.23 -5.86 9.33
N SER A 479 -30.42 -5.96 9.93
CA SER A 479 -30.90 -4.99 10.92
C SER A 479 -30.06 -4.99 12.19
N LEU A 480 -29.68 -6.19 12.68
CA LEU A 480 -28.81 -6.32 13.86
C LEU A 480 -27.42 -5.75 13.57
N MET A 481 -26.88 -6.09 12.41
CA MET A 481 -25.57 -5.62 11.99
C MET A 481 -25.55 -4.09 11.80
N ALA A 482 -26.59 -3.52 11.19
CA ALA A 482 -26.71 -2.07 11.03
C ALA A 482 -26.77 -1.33 12.38
N ASN A 483 -27.48 -1.88 13.36
CA ASN A 483 -27.51 -1.35 14.72
C ASN A 483 -26.14 -1.39 15.38
N ASP A 484 -25.41 -2.50 15.26
CA ASP A 484 -24.07 -2.66 15.84
C ASP A 484 -23.05 -1.68 15.23
N PHE A 485 -23.21 -1.36 13.94
CA PHE A 485 -22.39 -0.38 13.20
C PHE A 485 -22.95 1.05 13.21
N LEU A 486 -23.96 1.34 14.04
CA LEU A 486 -24.58 2.66 14.20
C LEU A 486 -24.97 3.31 12.86
N SER A 487 -25.54 2.52 11.95
CA SER A 487 -25.86 2.93 10.57
C SER A 487 -27.34 2.74 10.24
N ASP A 488 -27.85 3.56 9.33
CA ASP A 488 -29.20 3.38 8.81
C ASP A 488 -29.26 2.15 7.90
N ILE A 489 -30.36 1.39 7.97
CA ILE A 489 -30.54 0.13 7.25
C ILE A 489 -30.36 0.31 5.73
N GLY A 490 -30.93 1.37 5.16
CA GLY A 490 -30.86 1.61 3.70
C GLY A 490 -29.46 2.03 3.25
N SER A 491 -28.74 2.77 4.09
CA SER A 491 -27.32 3.11 3.83
C SER A 491 -26.41 1.89 3.96
N PHE A 492 -26.68 1.04 4.96
CA PHE A 492 -25.90 -0.15 5.25
C PHE A 492 -26.06 -1.23 4.18
N GLU A 493 -27.28 -1.44 3.68
CA GLU A 493 -27.54 -2.36 2.57
C GLU A 493 -26.72 -1.98 1.32
N LYS A 494 -26.67 -0.69 0.97
CA LYS A 494 -25.84 -0.19 -0.14
C LYS A 494 -24.36 -0.46 0.10
N GLU A 495 -23.86 -0.15 1.30
CA GLU A 495 -22.45 -0.41 1.66
C GLU A 495 -22.09 -1.90 1.55
N ILE A 496 -22.93 -2.80 2.05
CA ILE A 496 -22.71 -4.26 1.92
C ILE A 496 -22.77 -4.69 0.45
N SER A 497 -23.67 -4.11 -0.35
CA SER A 497 -23.76 -4.42 -1.78
C SER A 497 -22.50 -4.02 -2.55
N GLU A 498 -21.90 -2.87 -2.21
CA GLU A 498 -20.62 -2.42 -2.75
C GLU A 498 -19.50 -3.41 -2.37
N LEU A 499 -19.45 -3.85 -1.12
CA LEU A 499 -18.44 -4.82 -0.65
C LEU A 499 -18.55 -6.21 -1.29
N ILE A 500 -19.77 -6.64 -1.62
CA ILE A 500 -20.01 -7.88 -2.36
C ILE A 500 -19.58 -7.72 -3.82
N PHE A 501 -19.89 -6.57 -4.44
CA PHE A 501 -19.50 -6.27 -5.81
C PHE A 501 -17.99 -6.19 -5.98
N ASP A 502 -17.29 -5.57 -5.03
CA ASP A 502 -15.83 -5.49 -4.98
C ASP A 502 -15.15 -6.84 -4.69
N GLY A 503 -15.93 -7.90 -4.40
CA GLY A 503 -15.42 -9.24 -4.07
C GLY A 503 -14.79 -9.35 -2.68
N SER A 504 -14.77 -8.25 -1.92
CA SER A 504 -14.22 -8.20 -0.55
C SER A 504 -15.05 -9.01 0.44
N LEU A 505 -16.37 -9.12 0.20
CA LEU A 505 -17.29 -9.89 1.02
C LEU A 505 -17.95 -11.01 0.21
N SER A 506 -17.63 -12.26 0.54
CA SER A 506 -18.24 -13.44 -0.09
C SER A 506 -19.61 -13.77 0.52
N ALA A 507 -20.62 -12.98 0.17
CA ALA A 507 -21.98 -13.12 0.69
C ALA A 507 -23.06 -12.86 -0.38
N LYS A 508 -24.31 -13.22 -0.06
CA LYS A 508 -25.53 -12.93 -0.83
C LYS A 508 -26.56 -12.27 0.07
N ILE A 509 -27.20 -11.21 -0.41
CA ILE A 509 -28.25 -10.49 0.32
C ILE A 509 -29.60 -11.08 -0.06
N ASP A 510 -30.36 -11.52 0.94
CA ASP A 510 -31.81 -11.73 0.84
C ASP A 510 -32.50 -10.43 1.26
N ALA A 511 -32.93 -9.64 0.28
CA ALA A 511 -33.58 -8.35 0.50
C ALA A 511 -35.01 -8.48 1.06
N PHE A 512 -35.67 -9.63 0.88
CA PHE A 512 -37.03 -9.82 1.41
C PHE A 512 -37.00 -10.04 2.93
N ASN A 513 -36.09 -10.91 3.39
CA ASN A 513 -35.93 -11.19 4.82
C ASN A 513 -34.90 -10.27 5.51
N MET A 514 -34.19 -9.43 4.75
CA MET A 514 -33.06 -8.60 5.23
C MET A 514 -31.99 -9.44 5.94
N VAL A 515 -31.61 -10.56 5.32
CA VAL A 515 -30.61 -11.51 5.83
C VAL A 515 -29.44 -11.60 4.87
N LEU A 516 -28.22 -11.55 5.41
CA LEU A 516 -27.00 -11.77 4.69
C LEU A 516 -26.57 -13.24 4.83
N HIS A 517 -26.48 -13.96 3.72
CA HIS A 517 -26.04 -15.35 3.68
C HIS A 517 -24.62 -15.48 3.15
N LYS A 518 -23.79 -16.29 3.80
CA LYS A 518 -22.43 -16.57 3.34
C LYS A 518 -22.49 -17.34 2.03
N ARG A 519 -21.74 -16.90 1.02
CA ARG A 519 -21.67 -17.61 -0.26
C ARG A 519 -20.92 -18.92 -0.04
N GLN A 520 -21.66 -20.03 -0.06
CA GLN A 520 -21.06 -21.36 -0.14
C GLN A 520 -20.79 -21.63 -1.63
N VAL A 521 -19.51 -21.68 -1.99
CA VAL A 521 -19.07 -22.17 -3.30
C VAL A 521 -18.64 -23.62 -3.10
N ASP A 522 -19.08 -24.50 -3.99
CA ASP A 522 -18.53 -25.85 -4.03
C ASP A 522 -17.09 -25.76 -4.54
N ILE A 523 -16.14 -26.02 -3.64
CA ILE A 523 -14.69 -25.97 -3.89
C ILE A 523 -14.35 -26.86 -5.09
N ARG A 524 -15.07 -27.99 -5.26
CA ARG A 524 -14.83 -28.92 -6.35
C ARG A 524 -15.21 -28.32 -7.71
N SER A 525 -16.41 -27.74 -7.81
CA SER A 525 -16.87 -27.10 -9.05
C SER A 525 -15.96 -25.94 -9.45
N GLU A 526 -15.56 -25.09 -8.50
CA GLU A 526 -14.67 -23.96 -8.76
C GLU A 526 -13.27 -24.45 -9.19
N SER A 527 -12.76 -25.52 -8.57
CA SER A 527 -11.47 -26.10 -8.94
C SER A 527 -11.49 -26.69 -10.35
N TYR A 528 -12.59 -27.34 -10.74
CA TYR A 528 -12.77 -27.81 -12.11
C TYR A 528 -12.84 -26.65 -13.10
N GLU A 529 -13.65 -25.64 -12.82
CA GLU A 529 -13.80 -24.47 -13.71
C GLU A 529 -12.47 -23.75 -13.93
N LYS A 530 -11.71 -23.50 -12.86
CA LYS A 530 -10.36 -22.92 -12.94
C LYS A 530 -9.40 -23.80 -13.76
N SER A 531 -9.47 -25.13 -13.58
CA SER A 531 -8.63 -26.07 -14.33
C SER A 531 -8.98 -26.10 -15.82
N PHE A 532 -10.26 -26.02 -16.17
CA PHE A 532 -10.73 -25.90 -17.55
C PHE A 532 -10.30 -24.57 -18.18
N GLU A 533 -10.46 -23.45 -17.47
CA GLU A 533 -10.02 -22.14 -17.95
C GLU A 533 -8.50 -22.10 -18.17
N PHE A 534 -7.73 -22.64 -17.23
CA PHE A 534 -6.28 -22.78 -17.38
C PHE A 534 -5.92 -23.64 -18.60
N GLY A 535 -6.59 -24.78 -18.78
CA GLY A 535 -6.42 -25.66 -19.93
C GLY A 535 -6.73 -24.98 -21.27
N GLU A 536 -7.84 -24.23 -21.36
CA GLU A 536 -8.17 -23.45 -22.55
C GLU A 536 -7.13 -22.36 -22.85
N ASN A 537 -6.73 -21.62 -21.82
CA ASN A 537 -5.73 -20.56 -21.96
C ASN A 537 -4.37 -21.13 -22.39
N TYR A 538 -3.96 -22.25 -21.79
CA TYR A 538 -2.75 -22.97 -22.17
C TYR A 538 -2.80 -23.43 -23.63
N TYR A 539 -3.93 -24.02 -24.04
CA TYR A 539 -4.14 -24.48 -25.41
C TYR A 539 -4.09 -23.32 -26.43
N ARG A 540 -4.75 -22.20 -26.13
CA ARG A 540 -4.73 -20.98 -26.97
C ARG A 540 -3.32 -20.42 -27.09
N LYS A 541 -2.59 -20.28 -25.98
CA LYS A 541 -1.19 -19.81 -25.97
C LYS A 541 -0.28 -20.73 -26.78
N THR A 542 -0.41 -22.05 -26.61
CA THR A 542 0.37 -23.04 -27.36
C THR A 542 0.10 -22.96 -28.86
N LYS A 543 -1.17 -22.84 -29.27
CA LYS A 543 -1.53 -22.62 -30.68
C LYS A 543 -0.93 -21.34 -31.24
N MET A 544 -0.98 -20.25 -30.48
CA MET A 544 -0.39 -18.97 -30.88
C MET A 544 1.14 -19.10 -31.05
N LEU A 545 1.81 -19.80 -30.13
CA LEU A 545 3.25 -20.04 -30.19
C LEU A 545 3.64 -20.89 -31.40
N LEU A 546 2.87 -21.96 -31.69
CA LEU A 546 3.08 -22.81 -32.85
C LEU A 546 2.89 -22.01 -34.16
N LEU A 547 1.86 -21.16 -34.22
CA LEU A 547 1.64 -20.26 -35.35
C LEU A 547 2.82 -19.30 -35.52
N PHE A 548 3.29 -18.70 -34.43
CA PHE A 548 4.45 -17.79 -34.44
C PHE A 548 5.72 -18.49 -34.92
N ALA A 549 5.97 -19.72 -34.45
CA ALA A 549 7.10 -20.54 -34.92
C ALA A 549 7.01 -20.83 -36.42
N ASN A 550 5.81 -21.14 -36.93
CA ASN A 550 5.57 -21.34 -38.36
C ASN A 550 5.77 -20.06 -39.18
N LEU A 551 5.27 -18.91 -38.70
CA LEU A 551 5.50 -17.61 -39.32
C LEU A 551 7.01 -17.29 -39.40
N LYS A 552 7.74 -17.53 -38.31
CA LYS A 552 9.20 -17.35 -38.27
C LYS A 552 9.93 -18.28 -39.24
N LYS A 553 9.54 -19.56 -39.31
CA LYS A 553 10.09 -20.54 -40.26
C LYS A 553 9.84 -20.14 -41.72
N SER A 554 8.67 -19.56 -42.01
CA SER A 554 8.32 -19.03 -43.34
C SER A 554 8.95 -17.66 -43.66
N ASN A 555 9.82 -17.12 -42.79
CA ASN A 555 10.43 -15.79 -42.92
C ASN A 555 9.42 -14.64 -43.08
N LEU A 556 8.19 -14.82 -42.62
CA LEU A 556 7.17 -13.76 -42.57
C LEU A 556 7.48 -12.85 -41.38
N LYS A 557 8.23 -11.79 -41.65
CA LYS A 557 8.56 -10.74 -40.67
C LYS A 557 7.73 -9.50 -40.97
N VAL A 558 7.15 -8.90 -39.92
CA VAL A 558 6.55 -7.56 -40.02
C VAL A 558 7.68 -6.58 -40.31
N LYS A 559 7.74 -6.06 -41.53
CA LYS A 559 8.68 -4.99 -41.87
C LYS A 559 8.25 -3.75 -41.09
N LYS A 560 9.15 -3.20 -40.26
CA LYS A 560 8.95 -1.86 -39.71
C LYS A 560 8.76 -0.90 -40.89
N ILE A 561 7.59 -0.29 -40.99
CA ILE A 561 7.35 0.78 -41.96
C ILE A 561 8.26 1.93 -41.51
N LYS A 562 9.36 2.17 -42.25
CA LYS A 562 10.08 3.44 -42.10
C LYS A 562 9.04 4.51 -42.42
N LYS A 563 8.70 5.38 -41.46
CA LYS A 563 7.98 6.63 -41.75
C LYS A 563 8.75 7.29 -42.89
N ARG A 564 8.18 7.31 -44.10
CA ARG A 564 8.73 8.10 -45.20
C ARG A 564 8.58 9.55 -44.76
N LYS A 565 9.69 10.19 -44.36
CA LYS A 565 9.83 11.63 -44.56
C LYS A 565 9.71 11.85 -46.08
N ASP A 566 8.86 12.78 -46.46
CA ASP A 566 8.60 13.23 -47.84
C ASP A 566 7.74 12.31 -48.71
N GLN A 567 6.42 12.47 -48.57
CA GLN A 567 5.50 12.50 -49.70
C GLN A 567 4.29 13.32 -49.25
N ASN A 568 4.13 14.50 -49.84
CA ASN A 568 2.92 15.31 -49.76
C ASN A 568 1.71 14.42 -50.07
N TYR A 569 0.98 14.02 -49.04
CA TYR A 569 -0.38 13.53 -49.21
C TYR A 569 -1.26 14.77 -49.41
N PRO A 570 -2.13 14.79 -50.43
CA PRO A 570 -3.08 15.88 -50.59
C PRO A 570 -3.97 15.91 -49.35
N SER A 571 -4.19 17.12 -48.83
CA SER A 571 -5.04 17.30 -47.63
C SER A 571 -6.48 16.88 -47.94
N LEU A 572 -7.27 16.60 -46.90
CA LEU A 572 -8.68 16.22 -47.02
C LEU A 572 -9.54 17.23 -47.82
N ASP A 573 -9.05 18.45 -48.04
CA ASP A 573 -9.73 19.48 -48.82
C ASP A 573 -9.67 19.23 -50.34
N ASP A 574 -8.68 18.48 -50.84
CA ASP A 574 -8.55 18.16 -52.26
C ASP A 574 -9.60 17.12 -52.72
N PHE A 575 -10.16 16.34 -51.80
CA PHE A 575 -11.24 15.39 -52.10
C PHE A 575 -12.63 16.03 -52.18
N LYS A 576 -12.81 17.25 -51.66
CA LYS A 576 -14.12 17.95 -51.66
C LYS A 576 -14.38 18.76 -52.93
N ARG A 577 -13.38 19.00 -53.78
CA ARG A 577 -13.54 19.81 -55.02
C ARG A 577 -14.03 19.05 -56.25
N ASN A 578 -14.02 17.70 -56.25
CA ASN A 578 -14.42 16.90 -57.43
C ASN A 578 -15.80 16.23 -57.32
N ARG A 579 -16.75 16.84 -56.58
CA ARG A 579 -18.17 16.45 -56.60
C ARG A 579 -19.09 17.62 -56.98
N LYS A 580 -18.74 18.33 -58.04
CA LYS A 580 -19.67 19.12 -58.85
C LYS A 580 -19.18 19.05 -60.28
N ASP A 581 -19.68 18.07 -61.01
CA ASP A 581 -20.05 18.12 -62.43
C ASP A 581 -20.87 16.87 -62.78
#